data_AF-A0A6H2GZZ3-F1
#
_entry.id   AF-A0A6H2GZZ3-F1
#
_cell.length_a   1.000
_cell.length_b   1.000
_cell.length_c   1.000
_cell.angle_alpha   90.00
_cell.angle_beta   90.00
_cell.angle_gamma   90.00
#
_symmetry.space_group_name_H-M   'P 1'
#
loop_
_entity.id
_entity.type
_entity.pdbx_description
1 polymer ?
#
loop_
_entity_poly.entity_id
_entity_poly.type
_entity_poly.pdbx_seq_one_letter_code
_entity_poly.pdbx_strand_id
1 'polypeptide(L)'
;MARLKFEMWPYRDKPDGKIDGYMSRFTDGTGRWTDSWWASPPASIDHVGPEYLRQRHRHPNVASARHDDFIKRRFRECVAAVKEG
;
A
#
# COMPACT_ATOMS: atom_id res chain seq x y z
N MET A 1 -9.98 -19.97 -0.15
CA MET A 1 -10.24 -18.52 -0.29
C MET A 1 -8.95 -17.77 -0.01
N ALA A 2 -8.54 -16.85 -0.90
CA ALA A 2 -7.38 -16.01 -0.62
C ALA A 2 -7.70 -15.09 0.58
N ARG A 3 -6.69 -14.70 1.36
CA ARG A 3 -6.88 -13.79 2.49
C ARG A 3 -6.54 -12.36 2.06
N LEU A 4 -7.11 -11.37 2.75
CA LEU A 4 -6.66 -9.99 2.62
C LEU A 4 -5.18 -9.91 2.99
N LYS A 5 -4.38 -9.33 2.09
CA LYS A 5 -2.93 -9.16 2.29
C LYS A 5 -2.54 -7.76 1.88
N PHE A 6 -1.69 -7.14 2.69
CA PHE A 6 -1.06 -5.87 2.36
C PHE A 6 0.42 -5.95 2.70
N GLU A 7 1.25 -5.57 1.73
CA GLU A 7 2.71 -5.59 1.81
C GLU A 7 3.24 -4.26 1.31
N MET A 8 4.38 -3.81 1.86
CA MET A 8 5.09 -2.65 1.37
C MET A 8 6.60 -2.89 1.49
N TRP A 9 7.36 -2.43 0.50
CA TRP A 9 8.81 -2.59 0.45
C TRP A 9 9.48 -1.37 -0.19
N PRO A 10 10.76 -1.10 0.14
CA PRO A 10 11.54 -0.07 -0.53
C PRO A 10 11.68 -0.39 -2.02
N TYR A 11 11.42 0.60 -2.86
CA TYR A 11 11.70 0.52 -4.29
C TYR A 11 13.11 1.03 -4.54
N ARG A 12 13.97 0.24 -5.18
CA ARG A 12 15.38 0.58 -5.43
C ARG A 12 15.70 0.36 -6.90
N ASP A 13 15.27 1.30 -7.74
CA ASP A 13 15.46 1.23 -9.20
C ASP A 13 16.71 1.98 -9.66
N LYS A 14 17.24 2.88 -8.82
CA LYS A 14 18.41 3.67 -9.16
C LYS A 14 19.70 2.83 -9.09
N PRO A 15 20.65 3.02 -10.02
CA PRO A 15 21.90 2.28 -10.08
C PRO A 15 22.78 2.45 -8.83
N ASP A 16 22.58 3.54 -8.09
CA ASP A 16 23.28 3.84 -6.83
C ASP A 16 22.75 3.03 -5.62
N GLY A 17 21.75 2.16 -5.82
CA GLY A 17 21.16 1.32 -4.77
C GLY A 17 20.32 2.08 -3.74
N LYS A 18 20.15 3.39 -3.92
CA LYS A 18 19.32 4.26 -3.07
C LYS A 18 17.84 3.94 -3.20
N ILE A 19 17.12 4.12 -2.09
CA ILE A 19 15.66 4.02 -2.03
C ILE A 19 15.06 5.13 -2.90
N ASP A 20 14.27 4.75 -3.90
CA ASP A 20 13.57 5.61 -4.86
C ASP A 20 12.04 5.51 -4.66
N GLY A 21 11.66 5.65 -3.38
CA GLY A 21 10.29 5.47 -2.92
C GLY A 21 9.99 4.05 -2.44
N TYR A 22 8.71 3.73 -2.38
CA TYR A 22 8.19 2.50 -1.81
C TYR A 22 7.09 1.95 -2.69
N MET A 23 7.00 0.63 -2.78
CA MET A 23 5.91 -0.06 -3.45
C MET A 23 5.01 -0.69 -2.40
N SER A 24 3.70 -0.69 -2.63
CA SER A 24 2.74 -1.49 -1.87
C SER A 24 1.95 -2.42 -2.76
N ARG A 25 1.58 -3.58 -2.22
CA ARG A 25 0.68 -4.55 -2.86
C ARG A 25 -0.52 -4.83 -1.97
N PHE A 26 -1.72 -4.76 -2.54
CA PHE A 26 -2.95 -5.16 -1.86
C PHE A 26 -3.65 -6.31 -2.58
N THR A 27 -3.91 -7.40 -1.86
CA THR A 27 -4.70 -8.55 -2.32
C THR A 27 -6.08 -8.55 -1.64
N ASP A 28 -7.13 -8.59 -2.45
CA ASP A 28 -8.53 -8.36 -2.02
C ASP A 28 -9.26 -9.59 -1.44
N GLY A 29 -8.53 -10.68 -1.17
CA GLY A 29 -9.11 -11.94 -0.67
C GLY A 29 -9.86 -12.78 -1.73
N THR A 30 -10.06 -12.25 -2.94
CA THR A 30 -10.54 -13.02 -4.09
C THR A 30 -9.39 -13.54 -4.96
N GLY A 31 -8.16 -13.12 -4.66
CA GLY A 31 -6.94 -13.46 -5.39
C GLY A 31 -6.50 -12.36 -6.36
N ARG A 32 -7.26 -11.27 -6.49
CA ARG A 32 -6.85 -10.10 -7.26
C ARG A 32 -5.93 -9.22 -6.43
N TRP A 33 -4.81 -8.85 -7.02
CA TRP A 33 -3.83 -7.96 -6.40
C TRP A 33 -3.61 -6.71 -7.26
N THR A 34 -3.21 -5.63 -6.61
CA THR A 34 -2.80 -4.39 -7.26
C THR A 34 -1.56 -3.83 -6.58
N ASP A 35 -0.72 -3.15 -7.35
CA ASP A 35 0.48 -2.49 -6.87
C ASP A 35 0.31 -0.96 -6.92
N SER A 36 0.91 -0.27 -5.96
CA SER A 36 0.98 1.19 -5.93
C SER A 36 2.39 1.67 -5.58
N TRP A 37 2.87 2.68 -6.30
CA TRP A 37 4.14 3.34 -6.02
C TRP A 37 3.95 4.61 -5.17
N TRP A 38 4.88 4.85 -4.27
CA TRP A 38 4.90 5.95 -3.32
C TRP A 38 6.27 6.61 -3.32
N ALA A 39 6.36 7.84 -3.85
CA ALA A 39 7.60 8.63 -3.78
C ALA A 39 8.06 8.83 -2.32
N SER A 40 7.14 9.25 -1.46
CA SER A 40 7.33 9.36 -0.01
C SER A 40 5.99 9.05 0.67
N PRO A 41 5.80 7.80 1.18
CA PRO A 41 4.55 7.43 1.81
C PRO A 41 4.36 8.24 3.11
N PRO A 42 3.16 8.81 3.34
CA PRO A 42 2.86 9.53 4.57
C PRO A 42 2.94 8.57 5.78
N ALA A 43 3.09 9.12 6.99
CA ALA A 43 3.08 8.30 8.21
C ALA A 43 1.71 7.63 8.47
N SER A 44 0.64 8.23 7.95
CA SER A 44 -0.72 7.71 8.04
C SER A 44 -1.52 8.14 6.80
N ILE A 45 -2.46 7.28 6.41
CA ILE A 45 -3.47 7.53 5.37
C ILE A 45 -4.89 7.55 5.94
N ASP A 46 -5.07 7.67 7.26
CA ASP A 46 -6.40 7.55 7.88
C ASP A 46 -7.36 8.69 7.49
N HIS A 47 -6.80 9.84 7.11
CA HIS A 47 -7.53 11.02 6.68
C HIS A 47 -8.07 10.93 5.25
N VAL A 48 -7.57 9.99 4.44
CA VAL A 48 -8.03 9.85 3.05
C VAL A 48 -9.35 9.09 3.03
N GLY A 49 -10.29 9.55 2.21
CA GLY A 49 -11.50 8.80 1.97
C GLY A 49 -11.28 7.62 1.00
N PRO A 50 -12.33 6.80 0.78
CA PRO A 50 -12.25 5.63 -0.08
C PRO A 50 -11.91 5.97 -1.53
N GLU A 51 -12.21 7.19 -2.00
CA GLU A 51 -11.91 7.60 -3.37
C GLU A 51 -10.42 7.64 -3.63
N TYR A 52 -9.60 7.94 -2.61
CA TYR A 52 -8.15 8.00 -2.74
C TYR A 52 -7.54 6.62 -3.00
N LEU A 53 -7.90 5.61 -2.19
CA LEU A 53 -7.37 4.25 -2.36
C LEU A 53 -7.88 3.59 -3.64
N ARG A 54 -9.09 3.95 -4.09
CA ARG A 54 -9.71 3.41 -5.32
C ARG A 54 -9.14 3.98 -6.61
N GLN A 55 -8.27 4.99 -6.55
CA GLN A 55 -7.67 5.56 -7.76
C GLN A 55 -6.89 4.50 -8.54
N ARG A 56 -6.87 4.64 -9.87
CA ARG A 56 -6.25 3.68 -10.79
C ARG A 56 -4.78 3.38 -10.47
N HIS A 57 -4.04 4.35 -9.94
CA HIS A 57 -2.62 4.23 -9.58
C HIS A 57 -2.37 3.88 -8.10
N ARG A 58 -3.44 3.69 -7.32
CA ARG A 58 -3.40 3.23 -5.93
C ARG A 58 -3.79 1.76 -5.86
N HIS A 59 -4.96 1.44 -5.34
CA HIS A 59 -5.45 0.09 -5.21
C HIS A 59 -6.90 0.01 -5.74
N PRO A 60 -7.09 -0.03 -7.07
CA PRO A 60 -8.43 -0.02 -7.67
C PRO A 60 -9.28 -1.26 -7.32
N ASN A 61 -8.69 -2.31 -6.73
CA ASN A 61 -9.40 -3.47 -6.17
C ASN A 61 -9.97 -3.23 -4.76
N VAL A 62 -9.89 -2.01 -4.22
CA VAL A 62 -10.53 -1.62 -2.95
C VAL A 62 -12.03 -1.39 -3.16
N ALA A 63 -12.83 -2.45 -3.00
CA ALA A 63 -14.27 -2.39 -3.26
C ALA A 63 -15.15 -2.12 -2.03
N SER A 64 -14.63 -2.26 -0.81
CA SER A 64 -15.43 -2.21 0.43
C SER A 64 -14.78 -1.40 1.55
N ALA A 65 -15.57 -0.94 2.51
CA ALA A 65 -15.06 -0.29 3.73
C ALA A 65 -14.08 -1.21 4.49
N ARG A 66 -14.36 -2.52 4.52
CA ARG A 66 -13.44 -3.52 5.09
C ARG A 66 -12.06 -3.52 4.43
N HIS A 67 -11.98 -3.31 3.11
CA HIS A 67 -10.69 -3.21 2.41
C HIS A 67 -9.97 -1.91 2.78
N ASP A 68 -10.71 -0.81 2.85
CA ASP A 68 -10.20 0.52 3.24
C ASP A 68 -9.58 0.47 4.64
N ASP A 69 -10.34 0.01 5.64
CA ASP A 69 -9.87 -0.13 7.02
C ASP A 69 -8.67 -1.07 7.14
N PHE A 70 -8.70 -2.19 6.42
CA PHE A 70 -7.60 -3.14 6.42
C PHE A 70 -6.31 -2.53 5.87
N ILE A 71 -6.39 -1.83 4.73
CA ILE A 71 -5.23 -1.18 4.12
C ILE A 71 -4.72 -0.07 5.03
N LYS A 72 -5.57 0.81 5.57
CA LYS A 72 -5.16 1.90 6.47
C LYS A 72 -4.37 1.40 7.66
N ARG A 73 -4.88 0.36 8.34
CA ARG A 73 -4.19 -0.28 9.47
C ARG A 73 -2.84 -0.86 9.04
N ARG A 74 -2.80 -1.67 7.99
CA ARG A 74 -1.57 -2.35 7.54
C ARG A 74 -0.54 -1.38 6.94
N PHE A 75 -1.00 -0.32 6.28
CA PHE A 75 -0.15 0.72 5.73
C PHE A 75 0.65 1.40 6.83
N ARG A 76 -0.01 1.78 7.93
CA ARG A 76 0.66 2.39 9.09
C ARG A 76 1.75 1.46 9.66
N GLU A 77 1.40 0.19 9.88
CA GLU A 77 2.33 -0.82 10.40
C GLU A 77 3.52 -1.02 9.46
N CYS A 78 3.28 -1.13 8.16
CA CYS A 78 4.34 -1.33 7.18
C CYS A 78 5.22 -0.09 7.01
N VAL A 79 4.64 1.12 6.98
CA VAL A 79 5.41 2.37 6.86
C VAL A 79 6.35 2.56 8.04
N ALA A 80 5.90 2.26 9.26
CA ALA A 80 6.77 2.27 10.43
C ALA A 80 7.94 1.28 10.24
N ALA A 81 7.63 0.02 9.89
CA ALA A 81 8.63 -1.02 9.71
C ALA A 81 9.67 -0.70 8.63
N VAL A 82 9.27 -0.12 7.48
CA VAL A 82 10.22 0.18 6.38
C VAL A 82 10.99 1.48 6.57
N LYS A 83 10.58 2.36 7.51
CA LYS A 83 11.30 3.60 7.85
C LYS A 83 12.26 3.43 9.00
N GLU A 84 12.00 2.47 9.90
CA GLU A 84 12.91 2.12 11.00
C GLU A 84 14.00 1.10 10.59
N GLY A 85 13.85 0.46 9.42
CA GLY A 85 14.78 -0.55 8.90
C GLY A 85 15.81 -0.05 7.89
#